data_AF-A0A9J7AQX0-F1
#
_entry.id   AF-A0A9J7AQX0-F1
#
_cell.length_a   1.000
_cell.length_b   1.000
_cell.length_c   1.000
_cell.angle_alpha   90.00
_cell.angle_beta   90.00
_cell.angle_gamma   90.00
#
_symmetry.space_group_name_H-M   'P 1'
#
loop_
_entity.id
_entity.type
_entity.pdbx_description
1 polymer ?
#
loop_
_entity_poly.entity_id
_entity_poly.type
_entity_poly.pdbx_seq_one_letter_code
_entity_poly.pdbx_strand_id
1 'polypeptide(L)' 'MDDAAIKQQYDAVITRAGLKIPADREDTMLNTYRNVLEWSEMVRNRPRPATLEPSNAYFLETITRVIESR' A
#
# COMPACT_ATOMS: atom_id res chain seq x y z
N MET A 1 -8.22 -1.38 18.01
CA MET A 1 -9.02 -0.24 17.51
C MET A 1 -10.48 -0.50 17.83
N ASP A 2 -11.26 0.55 18.03
CA ASP A 2 -12.72 0.43 18.16
C ASP A 2 -13.35 0.07 16.80
N ASP A 3 -14.40 -0.76 16.81
CA ASP A 3 -15.05 -1.28 15.61
C ASP A 3 -15.70 -0.16 14.77
N ALA A 4 -16.26 0.86 15.43
CA ALA A 4 -16.83 2.03 14.74
C ALA A 4 -15.74 2.83 14.00
N ALA A 5 -14.56 2.96 14.60
CA ALA A 5 -13.43 3.63 13.97
C ALA A 5 -12.90 2.86 12.74
N ILE A 6 -12.90 1.52 12.79
CA ILE A 6 -12.51 0.68 11.64
C ILE A 6 -13.52 0.86 10.49
N LYS A 7 -14.83 0.84 10.79
CA LYS A 7 -15.87 1.06 9.76
C LYS A 7 -15.73 2.42 9.08
N GLN A 8 -15.49 3.48 9.86
CA GLN A 8 -15.28 4.82 9.32
C GLN A 8 -14.07 4.89 8.37
N GLN A 9 -12.96 4.24 8.72
CA GLN A 9 -11.79 4.17 7.84
C GLN A 9 -12.08 3.40 6.56
N TYR A 10 -12.76 2.26 6.67
CA TYR A 10 -13.19 1.47 5.52
C TYR A 10 -14.06 2.29 4.55
N ASP A 11 -15.05 3.03 5.06
CA ASP A 11 -15.94 3.86 4.24
C ASP A 11 -15.18 5.00 3.55
N ALA A 12 -14.20 5.60 4.24
CA ALA A 12 -13.33 6.62 3.65
C ALA A 12 -12.46 6.06 2.51
N VAL A 13 -11.95 4.82 2.65
CA VAL A 13 -11.16 4.14 1.61
C VAL A 13 -12.01 3.84 0.38
N ILE A 14 -13.21 3.29 0.57
CA ILE A 14 -14.15 3.01 -0.54
C ILE A 14 -14.48 4.29 -1.30
N THR A 15 -14.82 5.34 -0.57
CA THR A 15 -15.17 6.64 -1.15
C THR A 15 -14.01 7.21 -1.95
N ARG A 16 -12.80 7.19 -1.38
CA ARG A 16 -11.59 7.67 -2.05
C ARG A 16 -11.24 6.86 -3.31
N ALA A 17 -11.49 5.56 -3.28
CA ALA A 17 -11.27 4.67 -4.42
C ALA A 17 -12.41 4.76 -5.47
N GLY A 18 -13.48 5.51 -5.19
CA GLY A 18 -14.64 5.62 -6.08
C GLY A 18 -15.41 4.31 -6.24
N LEU A 19 -15.30 3.40 -5.27
CA LEU A 19 -15.91 2.08 -5.34
C LEU A 19 -17.38 2.15 -4.88
N LYS A 20 -18.23 1.38 -5.56
CA LYS A 20 -19.61 1.10 -5.11
C LYS A 20 -19.69 -0.36 -4.72
N ILE A 21 -19.75 -0.62 -3.41
CA ILE A 21 -19.88 -1.98 -2.88
C ILE A 21 -21.37 -2.36 -2.87
N PRO A 22 -21.76 -3.49 -3.50
CA PRO A 22 -23.11 -4.04 -3.35
C PRO A 22 -23.43 -4.40 -1.90
N ALA A 23 -24.66 -4.17 -1.45
CA ALA A 23 -25.06 -4.37 -0.05
C ALA A 23 -24.90 -5.82 0.43
N ASP A 24 -25.08 -6.80 -0.46
CA ASP A 24 -24.87 -8.23 -0.18
C ASP A 24 -23.40 -8.59 0.11
N ARG A 25 -22.46 -7.69 -0.23
CA ARG A 25 -21.02 -7.92 -0.08
C ARG A 25 -20.38 -7.04 0.98
N GLU A 26 -21.10 -6.07 1.55
CA GLU A 26 -20.51 -5.06 2.43
C GLU A 26 -19.86 -5.69 3.66
N ASP A 27 -20.53 -6.66 4.30
CA ASP A 27 -19.99 -7.37 5.47
C ASP A 27 -18.73 -8.18 5.13
N THR A 28 -18.73 -8.86 3.97
CA THR A 28 -17.57 -9.63 3.53
C THR A 28 -16.38 -8.72 3.23
N MET A 29 -16.62 -7.57 2.61
CA MET A 29 -15.58 -6.61 2.28
C MET A 29 -15.01 -5.93 3.53
N LEU A 30 -15.86 -5.57 4.50
CA LEU A 30 -15.43 -5.03 5.78
C LEU A 30 -14.59 -6.03 6.57
N ASN A 31 -15.02 -7.30 6.64
CA ASN A 31 -14.25 -8.34 7.29
C ASN A 31 -12.91 -8.60 6.61
N THR A 32 -12.89 -8.57 5.28
CA THR A 32 -11.63 -8.67 4.51
C THR A 32 -10.71 -7.49 4.82
N TYR A 33 -11.24 -6.28 4.93
CA TYR A 33 -10.47 -5.10 5.31
C TYR A 33 -9.84 -5.23 6.70
N ARG A 34 -10.59 -5.75 7.68
CA ARG A 34 -10.05 -6.07 9.03
C ARG A 34 -8.86 -7.03 8.95
N ASN A 35 -8.99 -8.13 8.21
CA ASN A 35 -7.89 -9.09 8.04
C ASN A 35 -6.65 -8.44 7.40
N VAL A 36 -6.84 -7.56 6.42
CA VAL A 36 -5.72 -6.83 5.79
C VAL A 36 -5.04 -5.89 6.79
N LEU A 37 -5.79 -5.22 7.66
CA LEU A 37 -5.20 -4.38 8.71
C LEU A 37 -4.31 -5.22 9.65
N GLU A 38 -4.80 -6.37 10.11
CA GLU A 38 -4.03 -7.28 10.96
C GLU A 38 -2.73 -7.75 10.27
N TRP A 39 -2.82 -8.18 9.00
CA TRP A 39 -1.63 -8.57 8.23
C TRP A 39 -0.66 -7.41 8.04
N SER A 40 -1.18 -6.19 7.83
CA SER A 40 -0.35 -5.01 7.67
C SER A 40 0.43 -4.67 8.94
N GLU A 41 -0.14 -4.91 10.13
CA GLU A 41 0.56 -4.74 11.41
C GLU A 41 1.72 -5.73 11.54
N MET A 42 1.50 -7.00 11.17
CA MET A 42 2.57 -8.01 11.15
C MET A 42 3.75 -7.58 10.25
N VAL A 43 3.46 -7.04 9.07
CA VAL A 43 4.49 -6.56 8.14
C VAL A 43 5.19 -5.31 8.68
N ARG A 44 4.45 -4.35 9.27
CA ARG A 44 5.01 -3.12 9.85
C ARG A 44 5.94 -3.38 11.03
N ASN A 45 5.64 -4.39 11.84
CA ASN A 45 6.40 -4.75 13.04
C ASN A 45 7.71 -5.48 12.72
N ARG A 46 7.95 -5.86 11.46
CA ARG A 46 9.23 -6.42 11.03
C ARG A 46 10.32 -5.34 11.04
N PRO A 47 11.53 -5.63 11.58
CA PRO A 47 12.66 -4.71 11.49
C PRO A 47 12.98 -4.38 10.03
N ARG A 48 13.01 -3.08 9.70
CA ARG A 48 13.36 -2.56 8.38
C ARG A 48 14.65 -1.75 8.50
N PRO A 49 15.82 -2.40 8.39
CA PRO A 49 17.08 -1.66 8.39
C PRO A 49 17.12 -0.75 7.16
N ALA A 50 17.84 0.38 7.26
CA ALA A 50 17.98 1.33 6.15
C ALA A 50 18.66 0.71 4.91
N THR A 51 19.32 -0.44 5.07
CA THR A 51 19.94 -1.23 4.01
C THR A 51 18.95 -2.14 3.27
N LEU A 52 17.71 -2.26 3.75
CA LEU A 52 16.67 -3.06 3.10
C LEU A 52 16.06 -2.25 1.96
N GLU A 53 16.66 -2.37 0.78
CA GLU A 53 16.15 -1.74 -0.44
C GLU A 53 14.79 -2.33 -0.86
N PRO A 54 13.91 -1.53 -1.49
CA PRO A 54 12.72 -2.06 -2.14
C PRO A 54 13.09 -3.11 -3.20
N SER A 55 12.27 -4.16 -3.33
CA SER A 55 12.50 -5.27 -4.28
C SER A 55 12.65 -4.85 -5.74
N ASN A 56 12.19 -3.65 -6.08
CA ASN A 56 12.08 -3.11 -7.42
C ASN A 56 12.74 -1.72 -7.49
N ALA A 57 13.96 -1.61 -6.95
CA ALA A 57 14.81 -0.46 -7.15
C ALA A 57 15.09 -0.25 -8.66
N TYR A 58 14.88 0.97 -9.14
CA TYR A 58 15.24 1.35 -10.49
C TYR A 58 16.71 1.79 -10.51
N PHE A 59 17.47 1.34 -11.51
CA PHE A 59 18.86 1.74 -11.69
C PHE A 59 18.96 2.66 -12.91
N LEU A 60 19.44 3.89 -12.71
CA LEU A 60 19.70 4.84 -13.79
C LEU A 60 21.14 4.66 -14.27
N GLU A 61 21.33 3.93 -15.37
CA GLU A 61 22.63 3.91 -16.05
C GLU A 61 22.78 5.16 -16.92
N THR A 62 23.73 6.02 -16.57
CA THR A 62 24.06 7.20 -17.39
C THR A 62 25.25 6.86 -18.29
N ILE A 63 25.04 6.89 -19.61
CA ILE A 63 26.13 6.73 -20.58
C ILE A 63 26.70 8.12 -20.90
N THR A 64 27.87 8.45 -20.36
CA THR A 64 28.59 9.67 -20.75
C THR A 64 29.32 9.41 -22.07
N ARG A 65 28.86 10.02 -23.16
CA ARG A 65 29.61 10.04 -24.43
C ARG A 65 30.45 11.30 -24.49
N VAL A 66 31.76 11.14 -24.62
CA VAL A 66 32.67 12.25 -24.93
C VAL A 66 32.49 12.61 -26.40
N ILE A 67 32.13 13.86 -26.69
CA ILE A 67 32.10 14.40 -28.05
C ILE A 67 33.44 15.11 -28.26
N GLU A 68 34.31 14.55 -29.11
CA GLU A 68 35.56 15.23 -29.48
C GLU A 68 35.25 16.45 -30.36
N SER A 69 35.59 17.64 -29.87
CA SER A 69 35.58 18.87 -30.65
C SER A 69 36.86 18.95 -31.50
N ARG A 70 36.70 19.00 -32.83
CA ARG A 70 37.76 19.28 -33.80
C ARG A 70 38.27 20.72 -33.71
#